data_AF-A0A838DCV9-F1
#
_entry.id   AF-A0A838DCV9-F1
#
_cell.length_a   1.000
_cell.length_b   1.000
_cell.length_c   1.000
_cell.angle_alpha   90.00
_cell.angle_beta   90.00
_cell.angle_gamma   90.00
#
_symmetry.space_group_name_H-M   'P 1'
#
loop_
_entity.id
_entity.type
_entity.pdbx_description
1 polymer ?
#
loop_
_entity_poly.entity_id
_entity_poly.type
_entity_poly.pdbx_seq_one_letter_code
_entity_poly.pdbx_strand_id
1 'polypeptide(L)'
;MRDRGRSLVDFICPPRVIPRGDRIEAAAEPNGVTVRVEPNNLQLIGNELAIVWNDGSESYLPLELLRRACPCASCGGEPDVLGKVERPQVSYTPASYELAGWQLVGGYAVQPRWSDGHGTGIYSYQYLRRLAAAA
;
A
#
# COMPACT_ATOMS: atom_id res chain seq x y z
N MET A 1 -22.57 54.50 3.48
CA MET A 1 -22.50 53.49 2.42
C MET A 1 -21.56 52.37 2.89
N ARG A 2 -22.15 51.25 3.31
CA ARG A 2 -21.60 49.87 3.39
C ARG A 2 -20.18 49.64 3.97
N ASP A 3 -20.17 49.19 5.23
CA ASP A 3 -19.64 47.89 5.72
C ASP A 3 -18.56 47.15 4.88
N ARG A 4 -17.38 46.89 5.48
CA ARG A 4 -16.81 45.56 5.80
C ARG A 4 -15.27 45.55 5.85
N GLY A 5 -14.70 44.94 6.90
CA GLY A 5 -13.29 44.57 6.93
C GLY A 5 -12.68 44.20 8.28
N ARG A 6 -13.23 43.19 8.99
CA ARG A 6 -12.53 42.40 10.04
C ARG A 6 -11.21 41.84 9.45
N SER A 7 -10.10 41.72 10.18
CA SER A 7 -9.80 40.67 11.19
C SER A 7 -8.48 41.07 11.87
N LEU A 8 -8.32 41.23 13.18
CA LEU A 8 -8.59 40.38 14.35
C LEU A 8 -7.84 39.03 14.32
N VAL A 9 -6.95 38.92 15.32
CA VAL A 9 -6.36 37.77 16.04
C VAL A 9 -5.38 36.82 15.35
N ASP A 10 -4.16 36.87 15.87
CA ASP A 10 -3.44 35.75 16.48
C ASP A 10 -4.16 34.39 16.42
N PHE A 11 -3.66 33.49 15.57
CA PHE A 11 -3.86 32.06 15.76
C PHE A 11 -2.56 31.43 16.24
N ILE A 12 -2.42 31.55 17.55
CA ILE A 12 -1.58 30.76 18.44
C ILE A 12 -1.65 29.28 18.04
N CYS A 13 -0.48 28.70 17.78
CA CYS A 13 -0.28 27.26 17.70
C CYS A 13 -0.79 26.62 19.00
N PRO A 14 -1.76 25.68 18.96
CA PRO A 14 -2.23 25.04 20.18
C PRO A 14 -1.11 24.19 20.80
N PRO A 15 -0.99 24.16 22.14
CA PRO A 15 0.02 23.36 22.80
C PRO A 15 -0.28 21.86 22.61
N ARG A 16 0.75 21.13 22.19
CA ARG A 16 0.78 19.67 22.07
C ARG A 16 0.57 19.05 23.46
N VAL A 17 -0.63 18.56 23.71
CA VAL A 17 -0.94 17.74 24.89
C VAL A 17 -0.30 16.37 24.69
N ILE A 18 0.65 16.02 25.57
CA ILE A 18 1.19 14.66 25.69
C ILE A 18 0.34 13.97 26.76
N PRO A 19 -0.52 12.99 26.43
CA PRO A 19 -1.27 12.29 27.46
C PRO A 19 -0.31 11.46 28.33
N ARG A 20 -0.29 11.76 29.63
CA ARG A 20 0.29 10.86 30.64
C ARG A 20 -0.59 9.62 30.72
N GLY A 21 0.06 8.46 30.82
CA GLY A 21 -0.58 7.16 30.75
C GLY A 21 -1.74 7.00 31.72
N ASP A 22 -2.90 6.72 31.15
CA ASP A 22 -3.96 5.92 31.74
C ASP A 22 -4.59 5.14 30.58
N ARG A 23 -4.47 3.82 30.66
CA ARG A 23 -5.28 2.79 29.97
C ARG A 23 -5.55 3.02 28.47
N ILE A 24 -4.87 2.25 27.62
CA ILE A 24 -5.24 2.06 26.21
C ILE A 24 -6.66 1.48 26.07
N GLU A 25 -7.67 2.33 26.14
CA GLU A 25 -8.98 1.99 25.60
C GLU A 25 -8.86 2.14 24.08
N ALA A 26 -8.66 1.00 23.42
CA ALA A 26 -8.93 0.88 22.00
C ALA A 26 -10.36 1.35 21.76
N ALA A 27 -10.51 2.56 21.23
CA ALA A 27 -11.76 3.01 20.65
C ALA A 27 -12.04 2.15 19.42
N ALA A 28 -12.66 0.99 19.64
CA ALA A 28 -13.36 0.26 18.60
C ALA A 28 -14.54 1.14 18.17
N GLU A 29 -14.47 1.72 16.96
CA GLU A 29 -15.60 2.45 16.42
C GLU A 29 -16.80 1.50 16.23
N PRO A 30 -17.98 1.83 16.79
CA PRO A 30 -19.13 0.95 16.82
C PRO A 30 -19.97 1.11 15.55
N ASN A 31 -19.44 0.71 14.40
CA ASN A 31 -20.23 0.43 13.20
C ASN A 31 -19.46 -0.59 12.38
N GLY A 32 -20.03 -1.79 12.20
CA GLY A 32 -19.48 -2.87 11.37
C GLY A 32 -19.48 -2.55 9.87
N VAL A 33 -18.98 -1.38 9.50
CA VAL A 33 -18.64 -1.04 8.12
C VAL A 33 -17.33 -1.75 7.83
N THR A 34 -17.39 -2.79 7.01
CA THR A 34 -16.19 -3.33 6.38
C THR A 34 -15.66 -2.26 5.43
N VAL A 35 -14.73 -1.43 5.93
CA VAL A 35 -14.06 -0.43 5.10
C VAL A 35 -13.34 -1.21 4.00
N ARG A 36 -13.78 -0.98 2.75
CA ARG A 36 -13.11 -1.55 1.59
C ARG A 36 -11.71 -0.95 1.54
N VAL A 37 -10.68 -1.75 1.71
CA VAL A 37 -9.30 -1.29 1.64
C VAL A 37 -9.03 -0.87 0.20
N GLU A 38 -8.85 0.41 -0.05
CA GLU A 38 -8.55 0.97 -1.36
C GLU A 38 -7.40 1.96 -1.25
N PRO A 39 -6.47 2.01 -2.21
CA PRO A 39 -5.38 2.96 -2.17
C PRO A 39 -5.86 4.34 -2.61
N ASN A 40 -5.71 5.33 -1.75
CA ASN A 40 -5.94 6.75 -2.07
C ASN A 40 -4.79 7.34 -2.88
N ASN A 41 -3.57 6.90 -2.62
CA ASN A 41 -2.37 7.39 -3.28
C ASN A 41 -1.32 6.27 -3.38
N LEU A 42 -0.61 6.21 -4.50
CA LEU A 42 0.54 5.34 -4.69
C LEU A 42 1.70 6.18 -5.21
N GLN A 43 2.86 6.07 -4.58
CA GLN A 43 4.06 6.80 -4.96
C GLN A 43 5.27 5.89 -4.92
N LEU A 44 6.16 6.07 -5.90
CA LEU A 44 7.48 5.44 -5.88
C LEU A 44 8.44 6.38 -5.14
N ILE A 45 9.00 5.91 -4.02
CA ILE A 45 9.95 6.66 -3.20
C ILE A 45 11.26 5.88 -3.19
N GLY A 46 12.24 6.32 -3.98
CA GLY A 46 13.50 5.59 -4.15
C GLY A 46 13.25 4.17 -4.68
N ASN A 47 13.55 3.17 -3.86
CA ASN A 47 13.39 1.74 -4.18
C ASN A 47 12.20 1.10 -3.46
N GLU A 48 11.22 1.89 -3.04
CA GLU A 48 10.04 1.41 -2.31
C GLU A 48 8.75 2.00 -2.91
N LEU A 49 7.71 1.18 -2.96
CA LEU A 49 6.36 1.61 -3.31
C LEU A 49 5.62 2.00 -2.02
N ALA A 50 5.37 3.30 -1.86
CA ALA A 50 4.56 3.84 -0.79
C ALA A 50 3.08 3.89 -1.21
N ILE A 51 2.21 3.37 -0.35
CA ILE A 51 0.77 3.30 -0.57
C ILE A 51 0.07 3.95 0.62
N VAL A 52 -0.75 4.96 0.36
CA VAL A 52 -1.66 5.55 1.34
C VAL A 52 -3.04 4.95 1.12
N TRP A 53 -3.58 4.33 2.15
CA TRP A 53 -4.88 3.67 2.13
C TRP A 53 -5.99 4.64 2.54
N ASN A 54 -7.23 4.29 2.19
CA ASN A 54 -8.41 5.07 2.55
C ASN A 54 -8.78 5.02 4.04
N ASP A 55 -8.27 4.06 4.80
CA ASP A 55 -8.36 4.01 6.26
C ASP A 55 -7.32 4.91 6.95
N GLY A 56 -6.53 5.66 6.17
CA GLY A 56 -5.46 6.53 6.67
C GLY A 56 -4.18 5.79 7.04
N SER A 57 -4.14 4.46 6.89
CA SER A 57 -2.90 3.70 7.07
C SER A 57 -1.97 3.88 5.88
N GLU A 58 -0.68 3.68 6.12
CA GLU A 58 0.37 3.76 5.11
C GLU A 58 1.09 2.42 5.02
N SER A 59 1.57 2.08 3.82
CA SER A 59 2.36 0.87 3.60
C SER A 59 3.53 1.18 2.70
N TYR A 60 4.71 0.76 3.11
CA TYR A 60 5.96 0.92 2.38
C TYR A 60 6.44 -0.46 1.97
N LEU A 61 6.59 -0.68 0.68
CA LEU A 61 6.92 -1.97 0.11
C LEU A 61 8.21 -1.86 -0.69
N PRO A 62 9.33 -2.45 -0.21
CA PRO A 62 10.54 -2.54 -1.02
C PRO A 62 10.25 -3.21 -2.36
N LEU A 63 10.75 -2.62 -3.45
CA LEU A 63 10.53 -3.14 -4.80
C LEU A 63 11.07 -4.55 -4.97
N GLU A 64 12.19 -4.87 -4.29
CA GLU A 64 12.76 -6.21 -4.27
C GLU A 64 11.82 -7.23 -3.64
N LEU A 65 11.22 -6.89 -2.50
CA LEU A 65 10.24 -7.73 -1.82
C LEU A 65 9.01 -7.93 -2.71
N LEU A 66 8.49 -6.84 -3.28
CA LEU A 66 7.33 -6.87 -4.15
C LEU A 66 7.57 -7.78 -5.37
N ARG A 67 8.73 -7.64 -6.04
CA ARG A 67 9.08 -8.45 -7.22
C ARG A 67 9.24 -9.94 -6.88
N ARG A 68 9.87 -10.26 -5.74
CA ARG A 68 10.06 -11.63 -5.27
C ARG A 68 8.74 -12.28 -4.83
N ALA A 69 7.80 -11.47 -4.36
CA ALA A 69 6.46 -11.88 -3.97
C ALA A 69 5.46 -11.90 -5.15
N CYS A 70 5.93 -11.92 -6.41
CA CYS A 70 5.05 -11.85 -7.56
C CYS A 70 4.09 -13.06 -7.63
N PRO A 71 2.76 -12.84 -7.62
CA PRO A 71 1.78 -13.92 -7.56
C PRO A 71 1.44 -14.54 -8.92
N CYS A 72 2.11 -14.14 -10.02
CA CYS A 72 1.82 -14.71 -11.34
C CYS A 72 2.33 -16.15 -11.45
N ALA A 73 1.71 -16.95 -12.32
CA ALA A 73 2.11 -18.34 -12.59
C ALA A 73 3.61 -18.48 -12.92
N SER A 74 4.15 -17.53 -13.69
CA SER A 74 5.57 -17.52 -14.08
C SER A 74 6.55 -17.25 -12.94
N CYS A 75 6.07 -16.76 -11.78
CA CYS A 75 6.91 -16.47 -10.61
C CYS A 75 6.53 -17.33 -9.40
N GLY A 76 5.25 -17.31 -9.03
CA GLY A 76 4.70 -18.03 -7.89
C GLY A 76 4.40 -19.50 -8.16
N GLY A 77 4.42 -19.94 -9.43
CA GLY A 77 3.98 -21.28 -9.84
C GLY A 77 2.46 -21.40 -9.91
N GLU A 78 1.98 -22.50 -10.50
CA GLU A 78 0.57 -22.89 -10.45
C GLU A 78 0.42 -24.03 -9.44
N PRO A 79 -0.59 -24.01 -8.56
CA PRO A 79 -0.91 -25.16 -7.73
C PRO A 79 -1.34 -26.33 -8.62
N ASP A 80 -0.72 -27.49 -8.46
CA ASP A 80 -1.16 -28.72 -9.12
C ASP A 80 -2.48 -29.24 -8.52
N VAL A 81 -3.02 -30.30 -9.11
CA VAL A 81 -4.29 -30.93 -8.68
C VAL A 81 -4.22 -31.47 -7.24
N LEU A 82 -3.02 -31.71 -6.72
CA LEU A 82 -2.74 -32.16 -5.35
C LEU A 82 -2.40 -30.99 -4.39
N GLY A 83 -2.47 -29.75 -4.86
CA GLY A 83 -2.16 -28.54 -4.09
C GLY A 83 -0.66 -28.26 -3.95
N LYS A 84 0.22 -28.98 -4.66
CA LYS A 84 1.66 -28.70 -4.65
C LYS A 84 1.96 -27.57 -5.63
N VAL A 85 2.63 -26.53 -5.13
CA VAL A 85 3.05 -25.39 -5.96
C VAL A 85 4.50 -25.62 -6.37
N GLU A 86 4.71 -26.04 -7.63
CA GLU A 86 6.03 -26.07 -8.23
C GLU A 86 6.41 -24.64 -8.66
N ARG A 87 7.37 -24.04 -7.97
CA ARG A 87 7.84 -22.69 -8.28
C ARG A 87 8.90 -22.76 -9.36
N PRO A 88 8.68 -22.14 -10.54
CA PRO A 88 9.72 -22.08 -11.56
C PRO A 88 10.95 -21.33 -11.04
N GLN A 89 12.13 -21.71 -11.49
CA GLN A 89 13.34 -20.92 -11.23
C GLN A 89 13.24 -19.60 -12.01
N VAL A 90 13.07 -18.50 -11.27
CA VAL A 90 13.06 -17.15 -11.84
C VAL A 90 14.45 -16.56 -11.71
N SER A 91 15.04 -16.14 -12.84
CA SER A 91 16.24 -15.32 -12.85
C SER A 91 15.85 -13.84 -12.73
N TYR A 92 16.53 -13.12 -11.85
CA TYR A 92 16.32 -11.69 -11.65
C TYR A 92 17.53 -10.91 -12.19
N THR A 93 17.24 -9.79 -12.85
CA THR A 93 18.22 -8.81 -13.30
C THR A 93 18.05 -7.51 -12.49
N PRO A 94 18.99 -6.56 -12.54
CA PRO A 94 18.77 -5.25 -11.91
C PRO A 94 17.47 -4.58 -12.36
N ALA A 95 17.14 -4.67 -13.66
CA ALA A 95 15.89 -4.15 -14.23
C ALA A 95 14.63 -4.86 -13.69
N SER A 96 14.76 -6.06 -13.12
CA SER A 96 13.64 -6.78 -12.50
C SER A 96 13.14 -6.11 -11.23
N TYR A 97 13.97 -5.29 -10.58
CA TYR A 97 13.62 -4.56 -9.36
C TYR A 97 13.28 -3.09 -9.63
N GLU A 98 13.27 -2.68 -10.90
CA GLU A 98 12.90 -1.33 -11.30
C GLU A 98 11.43 -1.30 -11.71
N LEU A 99 10.66 -0.45 -11.02
CA LEU A 99 9.26 -0.27 -11.30
C LEU A 99 9.08 0.79 -12.40
N ALA A 100 8.66 0.35 -13.59
CA ALA A 100 8.36 1.23 -14.72
C ALA A 100 7.00 1.93 -14.58
N GLY A 101 6.08 1.36 -13.79
CA GLY A 101 4.80 1.98 -13.47
C GLY A 101 3.81 0.97 -12.90
N TRP A 102 2.54 1.35 -12.77
CA TRP A 102 1.48 0.46 -12.30
C TRP A 102 0.12 0.84 -12.88
N GLN A 103 -0.84 -0.07 -12.75
CA GLN A 103 -2.24 0.15 -13.09
C GLN A 103 -3.14 -0.37 -11.98
N LEU A 104 -4.25 0.32 -11.72
CA LEU A 104 -5.29 -0.19 -10.84
C LEU A 104 -6.17 -1.17 -11.62
N VAL A 105 -6.43 -2.33 -11.02
CA VAL A 105 -7.24 -3.39 -11.63
C VAL A 105 -8.54 -3.50 -10.84
N GLY A 106 -9.65 -3.12 -11.50
CA GLY A 106 -11.01 -3.36 -11.03
C GLY A 106 -11.35 -2.84 -9.63
N GLY A 107 -10.54 -1.93 -9.06
CA GLY A 107 -10.73 -1.45 -7.69
C GLY A 107 -10.41 -2.47 -6.60
N TYR A 108 -9.64 -3.52 -6.88
CA TYR A 108 -9.27 -4.55 -5.88
C TYR A 108 -7.78 -4.90 -5.85
N ALA A 109 -7.03 -4.46 -6.86
CA ALA A 109 -5.63 -4.82 -7.02
C ALA A 109 -4.82 -3.76 -7.75
N VAL A 110 -3.50 -3.88 -7.61
CA VAL A 110 -2.50 -3.13 -8.38
C VAL A 110 -1.78 -4.12 -9.29
N GLN A 111 -1.53 -3.73 -10.52
CA GLN A 111 -0.70 -4.45 -11.48
C GLN A 111 0.58 -3.63 -11.74
N PRO A 112 1.70 -3.96 -11.09
CA PRO A 112 3.00 -3.36 -11.34
C PRO A 112 3.53 -3.74 -12.73
N ARG A 113 4.17 -2.79 -13.40
CA ARG A 113 4.94 -2.99 -14.63
C ARG A 113 6.41 -2.76 -14.33
N TRP A 114 7.24 -3.74 -14.64
CA TRP A 114 8.67 -3.77 -14.34
C TRP A 114 9.49 -3.45 -15.59
N SER A 115 10.68 -2.86 -15.41
CA SER A 115 11.57 -2.53 -16.53
C SER A 115 12.10 -3.76 -17.28
N ASP A 116 12.11 -4.94 -16.65
CA ASP A 116 12.47 -6.22 -17.28
C ASP A 116 11.36 -6.80 -18.20
N GLY A 117 10.27 -6.06 -18.43
CA GLY A 117 9.14 -6.47 -19.25
C GLY A 117 8.09 -7.31 -18.53
N HIS A 118 8.28 -7.64 -17.25
CA HIS A 118 7.23 -8.30 -16.47
C HIS A 118 6.12 -7.32 -16.11
N GLY A 119 4.88 -7.80 -16.16
CA GLY A 119 3.74 -6.98 -15.78
C GLY A 119 2.44 -7.74 -15.62
N THR A 120 2.47 -9.07 -15.55
CA THR A 120 1.27 -9.93 -15.47
C THR A 120 0.86 -10.24 -14.04
N GLY A 121 1.67 -9.88 -13.04
CA GLY A 121 1.35 -10.07 -11.62
C GLY A 121 0.30 -9.08 -11.15
N ILE A 122 -0.83 -9.58 -10.67
CA ILE A 122 -1.92 -8.79 -10.09
C ILE A 122 -1.86 -8.95 -8.56
N TYR A 123 -1.60 -7.85 -7.86
CA TYR A 123 -1.44 -7.83 -6.41
C TYR A 123 -2.71 -7.25 -5.78
N SER A 124 -3.51 -8.10 -5.14
CA SER A 124 -4.69 -7.62 -4.41
C SER A 124 -4.29 -6.69 -3.28
N TYR A 125 -5.14 -5.70 -2.97
CA TYR A 125 -4.86 -4.75 -1.89
C TYR A 125 -4.63 -5.44 -0.55
N GLN A 126 -5.41 -6.48 -0.26
CA GLN A 126 -5.23 -7.36 0.90
C GLN A 126 -3.87 -8.07 0.90
N TYR A 127 -3.37 -8.47 -0.27
CA TYR A 127 -2.05 -9.08 -0.36
C TYR A 127 -0.92 -8.06 -0.14
N LEU A 128 -1.03 -6.87 -0.73
CA LEU A 128 -0.08 -5.77 -0.50
C LEU A 128 0.01 -5.40 0.99
N ARG A 129 -1.14 -5.31 1.68
CA ARG A 129 -1.15 -5.09 3.14
C ARG A 129 -0.47 -6.19 3.92
N ARG A 130 -0.68 -7.45 3.56
CA ARG A 130 -0.01 -8.59 4.21
C ARG A 130 1.50 -8.58 3.97
N LEU A 131 1.94 -8.23 2.76
CA LEU A 131 3.36 -8.07 2.44
C LEU A 131 3.98 -6.94 3.26
N ALA A 132 3.31 -5.80 3.37
CA ALA A 132 3.80 -4.65 4.13
C ALA A 132 3.87 -4.92 5.63
N ALA A 133 2.95 -5.71 6.18
CA ALA A 133 2.98 -6.12 7.58
C ALA A 133 4.06 -7.18 7.88
N ALA A 134 4.61 -7.83 6.85
CA ALA A 134 5.64 -8.87 6.97
C ALA A 134 7.04 -8.39 6.56
N ALA A 135 7.15 -7.17 6.03
CA ALA A 135 8.40 -6.50 5.68
C ALA A 135 9.05 -5.89 6.92
#